data_AF-A0A353XTU3-F1
#
_entry.id   AF-A0A353XTU3-F1
#
_cell.length_a   1.000
_cell.length_b   1.000
_cell.length_c   1.000
_cell.angle_alpha   90.00
_cell.angle_beta   90.00
_cell.angle_gamma   90.00
#
_symmetry.space_group_name_H-M   'P 1'
#
loop_
_entity.id
_entity.type
_entity.pdbx_description
1 polymer ?
#
loop_
_entity_poly.entity_id
_entity_poly.type
_entity_poly.pdbx_seq_one_letter_code
_entity_poly.pdbx_strand_id
1 'polypeptide(L)'
;MTYSYSITQDLAWQTEAKWQQPDTPFMSFAYWQALTDSGAIGQSAGWIPLYLQIYKVSEHAETTDKVKTTEVESVETKSIETESVEKEYRLIATMPLFIKGHHQGEYVFDHAWAEAYARYGEDYYPRLVTSVPYTPVMGQRLWLVEGEEITSAIWQTTIAAVDDVAKQVGASSWHGLFIESEQITAAKQLPNPIFEHQLLERQGCQFLWQNQKLTEHEAGSGPKAYTDFEDFLSTLTAKKRKNIRAERKKIAKQNLSCRIKTGEEITAEDWDVFYQCYAMTYAVRGRAPYLTPEFFEQIAQTMSEHIMLAQGLDNSGEIMASSLFFYDTPSQPNATLYGRYWG
;
A
#
# COMPACT_ATOMS: atom_id res chain seq x y z
N MET A 1 14.70 25.08 5.37
CA MET A 1 13.88 24.14 6.16
C MET A 1 14.57 22.80 6.11
N THR A 2 14.86 22.23 7.27
CA THR A 2 15.70 21.03 7.37
C THR A 2 14.81 19.82 7.65
N TYR A 3 15.15 18.68 7.10
CA TYR A 3 14.43 17.42 7.29
C TYR A 3 15.38 16.38 7.87
N SER A 4 14.83 15.44 8.63
CA SER A 4 15.55 14.29 9.19
C SER A 4 14.65 13.07 9.15
N TYR A 5 15.19 11.89 9.46
CA TYR A 5 14.42 10.66 9.50
C TYR A 5 14.81 9.76 10.68
N SER A 6 13.90 8.87 11.06
CA SER A 6 14.17 7.72 11.93
C SER A 6 13.55 6.45 11.33
N ILE A 7 13.89 5.30 11.89
CA ILE A 7 13.41 3.99 11.43
C ILE A 7 12.86 3.24 12.65
N THR A 8 11.65 2.71 12.53
CA THR A 8 11.05 1.81 13.52
C THR A 8 10.54 0.53 12.86
N GLN A 9 10.24 -0.49 13.66
CA GLN A 9 9.65 -1.76 13.21
C GLN A 9 8.21 -1.95 13.68
N ASP A 10 7.74 -1.12 14.61
CA ASP A 10 6.39 -1.17 15.14
C ASP A 10 5.49 -0.09 14.52
N LEU A 11 4.22 -0.14 14.90
CA LEU A 11 3.17 0.75 14.42
C LEU A 11 2.79 1.84 15.44
N ALA A 12 3.57 2.06 16.52
CA ALA A 12 3.22 3.03 17.56
C ALA A 12 3.09 4.47 17.00
N TRP A 13 3.86 4.77 15.95
CA TRP A 13 3.86 6.04 15.23
C TRP A 13 2.51 6.43 14.64
N GLN A 14 1.60 5.48 14.42
CA GLN A 14 0.25 5.74 13.91
C GLN A 14 -0.53 6.71 14.80
N THR A 15 -0.22 6.75 16.10
CA THR A 15 -0.89 7.61 17.09
C THR A 15 -0.17 8.93 17.36
N GLU A 16 1.02 9.14 16.80
CA GLU A 16 1.86 10.31 17.06
C GLU A 16 1.41 11.57 16.30
N ALA A 17 0.54 11.43 15.31
CA ALA A 17 0.06 12.52 14.47
C ALA A 17 -1.38 12.31 13.98
N LYS A 18 -1.96 13.39 13.44
CA LYS A 18 -3.19 13.29 12.64
C LYS A 18 -2.82 13.06 11.19
N TRP A 19 -3.21 11.91 10.65
CA TRP A 19 -2.86 11.49 9.30
C TRP A 19 -3.94 11.88 8.30
N GLN A 20 -3.54 12.07 7.05
CA GLN A 20 -4.48 12.19 5.94
C GLN A 20 -5.25 10.89 5.74
N GLN A 21 -6.45 11.01 5.17
CA GLN A 21 -7.20 9.85 4.75
C GLN A 21 -6.39 9.10 3.67
N PRO A 22 -6.15 7.79 3.83
CA PRO A 22 -5.49 7.00 2.81
C PRO A 22 -6.28 7.00 1.50
N ASP A 23 -5.54 6.91 0.39
CA ASP A 23 -6.08 6.89 -0.98
C ASP A 23 -6.74 5.56 -1.37
N THR A 24 -6.42 4.49 -0.63
CA THR A 24 -6.99 3.16 -0.80
C THR A 24 -7.21 2.51 0.58
N PRO A 25 -8.18 1.59 0.73
CA PRO A 25 -8.39 0.89 2.00
C PRO A 25 -7.15 0.10 2.44
N PHE A 26 -6.27 -0.29 1.52
CA PHE A 26 -5.06 -1.06 1.79
C PHE A 26 -3.91 -0.24 2.40
N MET A 27 -4.03 1.09 2.41
CA MET A 27 -3.15 1.99 3.14
C MET A 27 -3.77 2.39 4.49
N SER A 28 -4.91 1.84 4.91
CA SER A 28 -5.44 2.07 6.27
C SER A 28 -4.57 1.40 7.34
N PHE A 29 -4.49 2.00 8.52
CA PHE A 29 -3.77 1.39 9.64
C PHE A 29 -4.36 0.06 10.09
N ALA A 30 -5.69 -0.09 10.02
CA ALA A 30 -6.38 -1.35 10.31
C ALA A 30 -5.86 -2.51 9.43
N TYR A 31 -5.68 -2.28 8.12
CA TYR A 31 -5.14 -3.29 7.22
C TYR A 31 -3.71 -3.72 7.61
N TRP A 32 -2.85 -2.76 7.94
CA TRP A 32 -1.45 -3.02 8.31
C TRP A 32 -1.30 -3.65 9.69
N GLN A 33 -2.19 -3.29 10.62
CA GLN A 33 -2.29 -3.95 11.92
C GLN A 33 -2.71 -5.41 11.74
N ALA A 34 -3.74 -5.68 10.92
CA ALA A 34 -4.19 -7.04 10.64
C ALA A 34 -3.10 -7.91 9.99
N LEU A 35 -2.33 -7.35 9.04
CA LEU A 35 -1.18 -8.05 8.47
C LEU A 35 -0.12 -8.42 9.52
N THR A 36 0.14 -7.51 10.47
CA THR A 36 1.14 -7.69 11.52
C THR A 36 0.69 -8.72 12.54
N ASP A 37 -0.52 -8.58 13.07
CA ASP A 37 -1.04 -9.42 14.15
C ASP A 37 -1.30 -10.86 13.71
N SER A 38 -1.67 -11.05 12.44
CA SER A 38 -1.84 -12.38 11.84
C SER A 38 -0.51 -13.06 11.46
N GLY A 39 0.61 -12.34 11.49
CA GLY A 39 1.89 -12.82 10.97
C GLY A 39 1.94 -12.97 9.44
N ALA A 40 0.97 -12.38 8.72
CA ALA A 40 1.00 -12.32 7.26
C ALA A 40 2.18 -11.47 6.76
N ILE A 41 2.67 -10.54 7.56
CA ILE A 41 3.99 -9.92 7.42
C ILE A 41 4.86 -10.21 8.65
N GLY A 42 6.16 -10.03 8.51
CA GLY A 42 7.16 -10.40 9.52
C GLY A 42 8.23 -11.32 8.97
N GLN A 43 9.13 -11.77 9.86
CA GLN A 43 10.30 -12.56 9.48
C GLN A 43 9.93 -13.92 8.88
N SER A 44 8.94 -14.63 9.45
CA SER A 44 8.47 -15.92 8.94
C SER A 44 7.84 -15.84 7.55
N ALA A 45 7.14 -14.73 7.26
CA ALA A 45 6.52 -14.47 5.97
C ALA A 45 7.51 -13.92 4.92
N GLY A 46 8.75 -13.57 5.32
CA GLY A 46 9.74 -12.95 4.46
C GLY A 46 9.38 -11.51 4.01
N TRP A 47 8.52 -10.85 4.79
CA TRP A 47 8.13 -9.45 4.66
C TRP A 47 8.52 -8.71 5.94
N ILE A 48 9.80 -8.48 6.18
CA ILE A 48 10.25 -7.83 7.43
C ILE A 48 9.95 -6.33 7.33
N PRO A 49 8.99 -5.80 8.12
CA PRO A 49 8.56 -4.41 8.00
C PRO A 49 9.54 -3.47 8.71
N LEU A 50 9.78 -2.34 8.06
CA LEU A 50 10.40 -1.13 8.60
C LEU A 50 9.50 0.05 8.24
N TYR A 51 9.46 1.05 9.09
CA TYR A 51 8.72 2.30 8.87
C TYR A 51 9.70 3.46 8.94
N LEU A 52 9.88 4.14 7.81
CA LEU A 52 10.76 5.30 7.71
C LEU A 52 9.96 6.55 8.07
N GLN A 53 10.21 7.10 9.24
CA GLN A 53 9.54 8.30 9.74
C GLN A 53 10.31 9.53 9.30
N ILE A 54 9.63 10.51 8.69
CA ILE A 54 10.25 11.75 8.20
C ILE A 54 9.82 12.90 9.09
N TYR A 55 10.79 13.67 9.57
CA TYR A 55 10.59 14.80 10.47
C TYR A 55 10.99 16.11 9.81
N LYS A 56 10.19 17.13 10.06
CA LYS A 56 10.51 18.53 9.81
C LYS A 56 11.21 19.09 11.04
N VAL A 57 12.36 19.72 10.84
CA VAL A 57 13.21 20.25 11.91
C VAL A 57 13.11 21.77 11.97
N SER A 58 12.65 22.28 13.10
CA SER A 58 12.70 23.71 13.46
C SER A 58 13.83 23.96 14.45
N GLU A 59 14.55 25.06 14.26
CA GLU A 59 15.52 25.57 15.23
C GLU A 59 14.90 26.75 15.97
N HIS A 60 14.94 26.72 17.30
CA HIS A 60 14.53 27.85 18.13
C HIS A 60 15.76 28.34 18.90
N ALA A 61 16.09 29.63 18.73
CA ALA A 61 17.11 30.27 19.55
C ALA A 61 16.49 30.62 20.90
N GLU A 62 16.89 29.92 21.97
CA GLU A 62 16.59 30.36 23.32
C GLU A 62 17.52 31.52 23.68
N THR A 63 16.99 32.75 23.68
CA THR A 63 17.65 33.87 24.35
C THR A 63 17.46 33.67 25.86
N THR A 64 18.38 32.97 26.51
CA THR A 64 18.37 32.92 27.98
C THR A 64 18.80 34.28 28.53
N ASP A 65 17.86 35.18 28.82
CA ASP A 65 18.12 36.36 29.65
C ASP A 65 18.39 35.91 31.10
N LYS A 66 19.57 35.33 31.33
CA LYS A 66 20.10 35.19 32.68
C LYS A 66 20.71 36.52 33.08
N VAL A 67 19.91 37.38 33.71
CA VAL A 67 20.44 38.47 34.53
C VAL A 67 21.30 37.85 35.64
N LYS A 68 22.61 37.73 35.38
CA LYS A 68 23.62 37.49 36.41
C LYS A 68 23.96 38.83 37.04
N THR A 69 23.27 39.21 38.10
CA THR A 69 23.83 40.15 39.08
C THR A 69 24.95 39.43 39.81
N THR A 70 26.20 39.75 39.45
CA THR A 70 27.37 39.33 40.21
C THR A 70 28.18 40.58 40.51
N GLU A 71 28.08 41.10 41.73
CA GLU A 71 29.20 41.81 42.35
C GLU A 71 30.09 40.73 42.97
N VAL A 72 31.35 40.64 42.54
CA VAL A 72 32.57 40.60 43.38
C VAL A 72 33.79 40.62 42.45
N GLU A 73 34.81 41.35 42.92
CA GLU A 73 36.10 41.71 42.33
C GLU A 73 36.94 40.56 41.72
N SER A 74 37.62 40.92 40.63
CA SER A 74 38.85 40.34 40.08
C SER A 74 38.85 38.83 39.79
N VAL A 75 38.55 38.48 38.53
CA VAL A 75 39.28 37.57 37.61
C VAL A 75 38.47 37.51 36.31
N GLU A 76 39.06 37.96 35.18
CA GLU A 76 38.43 37.80 33.86
C GLU A 76 38.35 36.31 33.49
N THR A 77 37.15 35.75 33.59
CA THR A 77 36.83 34.44 33.02
C THR A 77 35.97 34.69 31.78
N LYS A 78 36.55 34.53 30.57
CA LYS A 78 35.75 34.48 29.34
C LYS A 78 34.97 33.17 29.32
N SER A 79 33.71 33.20 29.77
CA SER A 79 32.76 32.13 29.49
C SER A 79 32.32 32.24 28.04
N ILE A 80 32.65 31.24 27.23
CA ILE A 80 32.02 31.04 25.93
C ILE A 80 30.57 30.62 26.22
N GLU A 81 29.62 31.52 25.98
CA GLU A 81 28.21 31.18 25.97
C GLU A 81 27.95 30.30 24.75
N THR A 82 27.91 28.99 24.95
CA THR A 82 27.37 28.07 23.95
C THR A 82 25.86 28.30 23.90
N GLU A 83 25.40 29.04 22.90
CA GLU A 83 23.99 29.05 22.51
C GLU A 83 23.58 27.61 22.17
N SER A 84 22.84 26.96 23.08
CA SER A 84 22.23 25.66 22.81
C SER A 84 20.98 25.91 21.98
N VAL A 85 21.07 25.70 20.67
CA VAL A 85 19.90 25.73 19.79
C VAL A 85 19.08 24.47 20.05
N GLU A 86 17.89 24.62 20.63
CA GLU A 86 16.97 23.50 20.80
C GLU A 86 16.31 23.20 19.45
N LYS A 87 16.37 21.92 19.06
CA LYS A 87 15.79 21.43 17.80
C LYS A 87 14.48 20.72 18.10
N GLU A 88 13.42 21.17 17.47
CA GLU A 88 12.12 20.52 17.49
C GLU A 88 11.97 19.62 16.26
N TYR A 89 11.52 18.39 16.47
CA TYR A 89 11.31 17.39 15.43
C TYR A 89 9.83 17.09 15.32
N ARG A 90 9.20 17.49 14.22
CA ARG A 90 7.78 17.23 13.96
C ARG A 90 7.64 16.14 12.91
N LEU A 91 7.01 15.02 13.27
CA LEU A 91 6.66 13.96 12.32
C LEU A 91 5.73 14.53 11.24
N ILE A 92 6.04 14.27 9.96
CA ILE A 92 5.27 14.77 8.82
C ILE A 92 4.91 13.68 7.81
N ALA A 93 5.66 12.58 7.78
CA ALA A 93 5.38 11.47 6.89
C ALA A 93 5.92 10.15 7.43
N THR A 94 5.38 9.03 6.97
CA THR A 94 5.95 7.70 7.20
C THR A 94 5.83 6.83 5.96
N MET A 95 6.93 6.17 5.57
CA MET A 95 6.96 5.24 4.43
C MET A 95 7.11 3.80 4.93
N PRO A 96 6.29 2.84 4.48
CA PRO A 96 6.56 1.44 4.72
C PRO A 96 7.69 0.95 3.81
N LEU A 97 8.58 0.15 4.36
CA LEU A 97 9.70 -0.47 3.68
C LEU A 97 9.83 -1.91 4.15
N PHE A 98 10.03 -2.85 3.24
CA PHE A 98 10.18 -4.25 3.57
C PHE A 98 11.55 -4.77 3.15
N ILE A 99 12.21 -5.49 4.04
CA ILE A 99 13.37 -6.31 3.67
C ILE A 99 12.83 -7.65 3.19
N LYS A 100 13.19 -8.03 1.97
CA LYS A 100 12.68 -9.22 1.30
C LYS A 100 13.79 -10.17 0.86
N GLY A 101 13.67 -11.43 1.27
CA GLY A 101 14.51 -12.55 0.83
C GLY A 101 13.97 -13.32 -0.39
N HIS A 102 12.86 -12.86 -0.99
CA HIS A 102 12.18 -13.51 -2.12
C HIS A 102 11.32 -12.50 -2.91
N HIS A 103 10.64 -12.97 -3.97
CA HIS A 103 9.76 -12.19 -4.86
C HIS A 103 8.26 -12.53 -4.69
N GLN A 104 7.92 -13.25 -3.60
CA GLN A 104 6.55 -13.75 -3.42
C GLN A 104 5.67 -12.68 -2.77
N GLY A 105 4.45 -12.50 -3.30
CA GLY A 105 3.42 -11.65 -2.72
C GLY A 105 3.34 -10.23 -3.28
N GLU A 106 4.34 -9.72 -4.01
CA GLU A 106 4.23 -8.39 -4.65
C GLU A 106 3.53 -8.43 -6.01
N TYR A 107 3.45 -9.62 -6.62
CA TYR A 107 2.98 -9.82 -8.00
C TYR A 107 3.80 -9.08 -9.06
N VAL A 108 5.03 -8.74 -8.72
CA VAL A 108 6.09 -8.31 -9.64
C VAL A 108 7.21 -9.34 -9.51
N PHE A 109 7.43 -10.11 -10.57
CA PHE A 109 8.38 -11.21 -10.53
C PHE A 109 9.77 -10.76 -10.98
N ASP A 110 10.75 -10.95 -10.10
CA ASP A 110 12.14 -10.53 -10.31
C ASP A 110 13.10 -11.71 -10.58
N HIS A 111 12.57 -12.84 -11.04
CA HIS A 111 13.36 -14.04 -11.36
C HIS A 111 14.52 -13.74 -12.30
N ALA A 112 14.29 -12.92 -13.34
CA ALA A 112 15.32 -12.56 -14.29
C ALA A 112 16.49 -11.78 -13.65
N TRP A 113 16.22 -10.95 -12.63
CA TRP A 113 17.27 -10.25 -11.88
C TRP A 113 18.04 -11.21 -10.98
N ALA A 114 17.32 -12.04 -10.22
CA ALA A 114 17.94 -13.06 -9.37
C ALA A 114 18.84 -14.02 -10.16
N GLU A 115 18.37 -14.48 -11.32
CA GLU A 115 19.17 -15.33 -12.23
C GLU A 115 20.39 -14.60 -12.79
N ALA A 116 20.27 -13.31 -13.12
CA ALA A 116 21.39 -12.53 -13.62
C ALA A 116 22.49 -12.39 -12.56
N TYR A 117 22.13 -12.01 -11.33
CA TYR A 117 23.06 -11.92 -10.19
C TYR A 117 23.77 -13.25 -9.93
N ALA A 118 23.01 -14.35 -9.88
CA ALA A 118 23.56 -15.69 -9.66
C ALA A 118 24.59 -16.09 -10.75
N ARG A 119 24.39 -15.68 -12.01
CA ARG A 119 25.37 -15.93 -13.10
C ARG A 119 26.69 -15.19 -12.90
N TYR A 120 26.70 -14.10 -12.15
CA TYR A 120 27.91 -13.35 -11.78
C TYR A 120 28.44 -13.72 -10.38
N GLY A 121 27.82 -14.68 -9.69
CA GLY A 121 28.23 -15.10 -8.35
C GLY A 121 27.86 -14.11 -7.25
N GLU A 122 26.88 -13.24 -7.51
CA GLU A 122 26.39 -12.23 -6.56
C GLU A 122 25.01 -12.65 -6.01
N ASP A 123 24.70 -12.22 -4.78
CA ASP A 123 23.39 -12.43 -4.17
C ASP A 123 22.45 -11.29 -4.53
N TYR A 124 21.30 -11.62 -5.12
CA TYR A 124 20.24 -10.64 -5.38
C TYR A 124 19.42 -10.30 -4.14
N TYR A 125 19.36 -11.19 -3.16
CA TYR A 125 18.61 -10.97 -1.92
C TYR A 125 19.59 -10.74 -0.75
N PRO A 126 19.23 -9.89 0.23
CA PRO A 126 17.94 -9.22 0.35
C PRO A 126 17.81 -8.05 -0.63
N ARG A 127 16.57 -7.65 -0.87
CA ARG A 127 16.24 -6.37 -1.50
C ARG A 127 15.20 -5.65 -0.65
N LEU A 128 15.08 -4.35 -0.88
CA LEU A 128 14.08 -3.53 -0.23
C LEU A 128 12.86 -3.34 -1.13
N VAL A 129 11.68 -3.28 -0.54
CA VAL A 129 10.42 -3.06 -1.26
C VAL A 129 9.51 -2.09 -0.53
N THR A 130 8.95 -1.13 -1.25
CA THR A 130 7.83 -0.33 -0.76
C THR A 130 6.60 -0.67 -1.60
N SER A 131 5.64 -1.36 -0.99
CA SER A 131 4.37 -1.77 -1.61
C SER A 131 3.33 -2.10 -0.55
N VAL A 132 2.06 -2.23 -0.95
CA VAL A 132 1.07 -2.94 -0.13
C VAL A 132 1.32 -4.45 -0.23
N PRO A 133 1.47 -5.19 0.89
CA PRO A 133 1.63 -6.65 0.85
C PRO A 133 0.41 -7.36 0.26
N TYR A 134 0.65 -8.33 -0.63
CA TYR A 134 -0.36 -9.21 -1.21
C TYR A 134 -1.48 -8.54 -2.03
N THR A 135 -1.35 -7.24 -2.32
CA THR A 135 -2.32 -6.47 -3.11
C THR A 135 -1.61 -5.52 -4.08
N PRO A 136 -1.61 -5.80 -5.40
CA PRO A 136 -0.89 -5.00 -6.40
C PRO A 136 -1.69 -3.77 -6.85
N VAL A 137 -2.08 -2.92 -5.91
CA VAL A 137 -2.87 -1.69 -6.14
C VAL A 137 -1.99 -0.47 -6.22
N MET A 138 -2.29 0.47 -7.11
CA MET A 138 -1.63 1.78 -7.15
C MET A 138 -1.98 2.58 -5.88
N GLY A 139 -1.06 3.42 -5.40
CA GLY A 139 -1.35 4.39 -4.34
C GLY A 139 -0.14 5.18 -3.82
N GLN A 140 -0.38 6.06 -2.85
CA GLN A 140 0.55 7.11 -2.38
C GLN A 140 1.77 6.61 -1.58
N ARG A 141 1.86 5.31 -1.24
CA ARG A 141 3.02 4.63 -0.60
C ARG A 141 3.68 5.35 0.59
N LEU A 142 3.03 6.35 1.16
CA LEU A 142 3.53 7.24 2.18
C LEU A 142 2.29 7.72 2.94
N TRP A 143 2.29 7.56 4.25
CA TRP A 143 1.33 8.27 5.08
C TRP A 143 1.84 9.68 5.29
N LEU A 144 0.99 10.67 5.02
CA LEU A 144 1.28 12.08 5.27
C LEU A 144 0.46 12.58 6.45
N VAL A 145 1.06 13.43 7.27
CA VAL A 145 0.33 14.18 8.29
C VAL A 145 -0.62 15.18 7.61
N GLU A 146 -1.77 15.42 8.23
CA GLU A 146 -2.79 16.34 7.73
C GLU A 146 -2.19 17.72 7.42
N GLY A 147 -2.42 18.21 6.19
CA GLY A 147 -1.90 19.49 5.72
C GLY A 147 -0.47 19.48 5.16
N GLU A 148 0.22 18.35 5.15
CA GLU A 148 1.51 18.18 4.46
C GLU A 148 1.29 17.69 3.00
N GLU A 149 2.17 18.06 2.09
CA GLU A 149 2.15 17.59 0.70
C GLU A 149 3.47 16.90 0.35
N ILE A 150 3.47 16.03 -0.66
CA ILE A 150 4.72 15.42 -1.13
C ILE A 150 5.57 16.49 -1.81
N THR A 151 6.63 16.91 -1.12
CA THR A 151 7.63 17.82 -1.69
C THR A 151 8.89 17.06 -2.07
N SER A 152 9.69 17.62 -2.99
CA SER A 152 10.98 17.05 -3.37
C SER A 152 11.92 16.87 -2.17
N ALA A 153 11.82 17.72 -1.15
CA ALA A 153 12.65 17.63 0.06
C ALA A 153 12.24 16.46 0.97
N ILE A 154 10.94 16.22 1.15
CA ILE A 154 10.42 15.03 1.86
C ILE A 154 10.88 13.79 1.13
N TRP A 155 10.68 13.75 -0.20
CA TRP A 155 11.06 12.60 -1.00
C TRP A 155 12.57 12.34 -0.97
N GLN A 156 13.41 13.38 -1.06
CA GLN A 156 14.86 13.25 -0.95
C GLN A 156 15.28 12.63 0.38
N THR A 157 14.65 13.05 1.47
CA THR A 157 14.91 12.53 2.82
C THR A 157 14.48 11.07 2.94
N THR A 158 13.33 10.71 2.35
CA THR A 158 12.86 9.32 2.26
C THR A 158 13.83 8.43 1.49
N ILE A 159 14.35 8.88 0.34
CA ILE A 159 15.34 8.11 -0.44
C ILE A 159 16.65 7.95 0.33
N ALA A 160 17.12 8.97 1.05
CA ALA A 160 18.29 8.85 1.91
C ALA A 160 18.08 7.78 3.00
N ALA A 161 16.90 7.77 3.65
CA ALA A 161 16.55 6.75 4.63
C ALA A 161 16.56 5.32 4.03
N VAL A 162 16.03 5.16 2.82
CA VAL A 162 16.07 3.86 2.09
C VAL A 162 17.50 3.43 1.82
N ASP A 163 18.36 4.33 1.34
CA ASP A 163 19.76 4.05 1.02
C ASP A 163 20.55 3.64 2.27
N ASP A 164 20.31 4.30 3.39
CA ASP A 164 20.94 3.94 4.66
C ASP A 164 20.49 2.57 5.17
N VAL A 165 19.20 2.21 5.02
CA VAL A 165 18.74 0.84 5.27
C VAL A 165 19.42 -0.15 4.32
N ALA A 166 19.49 0.18 3.02
CA ALA A 166 20.06 -0.71 2.01
C ALA A 166 21.51 -1.07 2.34
N LYS A 167 22.32 -0.08 2.72
CA LYS A 167 23.70 -0.27 3.16
C LYS A 167 23.80 -1.12 4.43
N GLN A 168 22.94 -0.87 5.41
CA GLN A 168 22.95 -1.61 6.68
C GLN A 168 22.62 -3.09 6.52
N VAL A 169 21.69 -3.43 5.63
CA VAL A 169 21.23 -4.82 5.44
C VAL A 169 21.89 -5.51 4.24
N GLY A 170 22.77 -4.82 3.52
CA GLY A 170 23.39 -5.33 2.30
C GLY A 170 22.39 -5.60 1.18
N ALA A 171 21.37 -4.74 1.03
CA ALA A 171 20.35 -4.92 0.00
C ALA A 171 20.90 -4.62 -1.39
N SER A 172 20.64 -5.50 -2.35
CA SER A 172 21.08 -5.33 -3.75
C SER A 172 20.36 -4.19 -4.47
N SER A 173 19.12 -3.91 -4.09
CA SER A 173 18.27 -2.88 -4.70
C SER A 173 17.12 -2.46 -3.78
N TRP A 174 16.47 -1.35 -4.14
CA TRP A 174 15.15 -0.96 -3.62
C TRP A 174 14.13 -0.84 -4.76
N HIS A 175 12.93 -1.40 -4.54
CA HIS A 175 11.83 -1.37 -5.49
C HIS A 175 10.61 -0.67 -4.86
N GLY A 176 10.27 0.53 -5.34
CA GLY A 176 8.96 1.13 -5.09
C GLY A 176 7.95 0.62 -6.11
N LEU A 177 6.89 -0.06 -5.66
CA LEU A 177 5.93 -0.73 -6.54
C LEU A 177 4.53 -0.13 -6.45
N PHE A 178 3.92 0.05 -7.62
CA PHE A 178 2.58 0.63 -7.79
C PHE A 178 2.44 2.00 -7.11
N ILE A 179 3.40 2.88 -7.41
CA ILE A 179 3.52 4.22 -6.82
C ILE A 179 2.74 5.24 -7.67
N GLU A 180 2.10 6.22 -7.04
CA GLU A 180 1.37 7.27 -7.75
C GLU A 180 2.26 8.22 -8.57
N SER A 181 1.65 8.84 -9.58
CA SER A 181 2.34 9.70 -10.54
C SER A 181 3.00 10.92 -9.88
N GLU A 182 2.41 11.44 -8.80
CA GLU A 182 2.97 12.54 -8.01
C GLU A 182 4.35 12.18 -7.42
N GLN A 183 4.48 10.98 -6.87
CA GLN A 183 5.73 10.48 -6.29
C GLN A 183 6.77 10.18 -7.37
N ILE A 184 6.34 9.64 -8.52
CA ILE A 184 7.22 9.46 -9.69
C ILE A 184 7.75 10.82 -10.16
N THR A 185 6.90 11.84 -10.18
CA THR A 185 7.26 13.21 -10.57
C THR A 185 8.25 13.81 -9.56
N ALA A 186 7.99 13.69 -8.26
CA ALA A 186 8.89 14.11 -7.20
C ALA A 186 10.26 13.40 -7.32
N ALA A 187 10.26 12.08 -7.60
CA ALA A 187 11.48 11.29 -7.82
C ALA A 187 12.32 11.79 -9.01
N LYS A 188 11.66 12.18 -10.11
CA LYS A 188 12.33 12.73 -11.30
C LYS A 188 12.93 14.13 -11.09
N GLN A 189 12.35 14.89 -10.18
CA GLN A 189 12.80 16.24 -9.83
C GLN A 189 13.91 16.27 -8.79
N LEU A 190 14.13 15.15 -8.08
CA LEU A 190 15.31 15.04 -7.25
C LEU A 190 16.50 15.38 -8.13
N PRO A 191 17.33 16.37 -7.74
CA PRO A 191 18.53 16.61 -8.50
C PRO A 191 19.26 15.27 -8.57
N ASN A 192 20.06 15.10 -9.60
CA ASN A 192 20.92 13.96 -9.71
C ASN A 192 22.32 14.28 -9.16
N PRO A 193 22.56 14.83 -7.94
CA PRO A 193 23.88 15.37 -7.69
C PRO A 193 24.78 14.43 -6.87
N ILE A 194 24.29 13.37 -6.19
CA ILE A 194 25.05 12.81 -5.04
C ILE A 194 24.95 11.27 -4.81
N PHE A 195 24.05 10.50 -5.44
CA PHE A 195 24.02 9.03 -5.27
C PHE A 195 24.80 8.32 -6.40
N GLU A 196 25.60 7.28 -6.09
CA GLU A 196 26.18 6.37 -7.10
C GLU A 196 25.09 5.60 -7.89
N HIS A 197 23.84 5.59 -7.41
CA HIS A 197 22.77 4.77 -7.96
C HIS A 197 21.56 5.61 -8.39
N GLN A 198 21.25 5.51 -9.68
CA GLN A 198 20.13 6.15 -10.37
C GLN A 198 18.82 5.42 -10.06
N LEU A 199 17.73 6.15 -9.73
CA LEU A 199 16.39 5.58 -9.72
C LEU A 199 15.94 5.31 -11.16
N LEU A 200 15.60 4.05 -11.45
CA LEU A 200 15.18 3.59 -12.76
C LEU A 200 13.67 3.34 -12.79
N GLU A 201 12.99 3.94 -13.76
CA GLU A 201 11.56 3.66 -13.98
C GLU A 201 11.41 2.36 -14.78
N ARG A 202 10.74 1.37 -14.19
CA ARG A 202 10.30 0.16 -14.88
C ARG A 202 8.80 0.25 -15.14
N GLN A 203 8.42 0.29 -16.41
CA GLN A 203 7.01 0.36 -16.80
C GLN A 203 6.39 -1.04 -16.88
N GLY A 204 5.23 -1.19 -16.25
CA GLY A 204 4.36 -2.36 -16.35
C GLY A 204 3.01 -1.99 -16.96
N CYS A 205 2.29 -2.99 -17.47
CA CYS A 205 0.92 -2.80 -17.96
C CYS A 205 -0.07 -3.45 -16.99
N GLN A 206 -1.02 -2.65 -16.51
CA GLN A 206 -2.19 -3.15 -15.77
C GLN A 206 -3.45 -2.88 -16.60
N PHE A 207 -4.30 -3.89 -16.71
CA PHE A 207 -5.61 -3.76 -17.34
C PHE A 207 -6.63 -3.45 -16.25
N LEU A 208 -7.10 -2.21 -16.22
CA LEU A 208 -8.14 -1.76 -15.31
C LEU A 208 -9.47 -1.69 -16.06
N TRP A 209 -10.51 -2.28 -15.48
CA TRP A 209 -11.85 -2.11 -16.01
C TRP A 209 -12.44 -0.79 -15.49
N GLN A 210 -12.97 0.02 -16.40
CA GLN A 210 -13.66 1.25 -16.06
C GLN A 210 -15.13 1.11 -16.43
N ASN A 211 -16.02 1.57 -15.55
CA ASN A 211 -17.46 1.61 -15.81
C ASN A 211 -17.79 2.77 -16.78
N GLN A 212 -17.26 2.72 -18.01
CA GLN A 212 -17.27 3.84 -18.95
C GLN A 212 -17.41 3.39 -20.41
N LYS A 213 -18.25 4.10 -21.16
CA LYS A 213 -18.40 4.00 -22.61
C LYS A 213 -17.39 4.88 -23.31
N LEU A 214 -16.24 4.30 -23.67
CA LEU A 214 -15.18 5.05 -24.36
C LEU A 214 -15.59 5.56 -25.75
N THR A 215 -16.58 4.93 -26.39
CA THR A 215 -17.04 5.27 -27.75
C THR A 215 -18.20 6.27 -27.80
N GLU A 216 -18.80 6.61 -26.67
CA GLU A 216 -19.96 7.51 -26.59
C GLU A 216 -19.60 8.75 -25.77
N HIS A 217 -19.01 9.75 -26.44
CA HIS A 217 -18.74 11.07 -25.88
C HIS A 217 -19.36 12.13 -26.80
N GLU A 218 -20.22 13.00 -26.27
CA GLU A 218 -20.53 14.26 -26.96
C GLU A 218 -19.27 15.13 -26.91
N ALA A 219 -18.96 15.88 -27.96
CA ALA A 219 -17.79 16.74 -28.00
C ALA A 219 -17.73 17.66 -26.77
N GLY A 220 -16.81 17.39 -25.84
CA GLY A 220 -16.64 18.15 -24.59
C GLY A 220 -17.27 17.52 -23.33
N SER A 221 -18.03 16.42 -23.44
CA SER A 221 -18.46 15.61 -22.29
C SER A 221 -17.59 14.36 -22.21
N GLY A 222 -17.06 14.04 -21.02
CA GLY A 222 -16.28 12.83 -20.81
C GLY A 222 -17.07 11.54 -21.07
N PRO A 223 -16.42 10.36 -21.03
CA PRO A 223 -17.09 9.09 -21.26
C PRO A 223 -18.22 8.86 -20.25
N LYS A 224 -19.40 8.43 -20.74
CA LYS A 224 -20.58 8.14 -19.90
C LYS A 224 -20.46 6.76 -19.25
N ALA A 225 -21.02 6.57 -18.06
CA ALA A 225 -21.08 5.25 -17.42
C ALA A 225 -22.09 4.31 -18.11
N TYR A 226 -21.91 3.00 -17.94
CA TYR A 226 -22.92 2.03 -18.36
C TYR A 226 -24.15 2.13 -17.44
N THR A 227 -25.34 2.16 -18.02
CA THR A 227 -26.59 2.23 -17.23
C THR A 227 -26.95 0.89 -16.60
N ASP A 228 -26.64 -0.20 -17.30
CA ASP A 228 -26.87 -1.56 -16.86
C ASP A 228 -25.96 -2.56 -17.60
N PHE A 229 -26.16 -3.84 -17.32
CA PHE A 229 -25.38 -4.92 -17.93
C PHE A 229 -25.64 -5.07 -19.44
N GLU A 230 -26.86 -4.81 -19.91
CA GLU A 230 -27.18 -4.91 -21.34
C GLU A 230 -26.55 -3.76 -22.13
N ASP A 231 -26.50 -2.57 -21.53
CA ASP A 231 -25.79 -1.42 -22.05
C ASP A 231 -24.27 -1.70 -22.19
N PHE A 232 -23.65 -2.33 -21.18
CA PHE A 232 -22.28 -2.86 -21.30
C PHE A 232 -22.14 -3.84 -22.47
N LEU A 233 -23.02 -4.85 -22.55
CA LEU A 233 -22.99 -5.85 -23.62
C LEU A 233 -23.18 -5.26 -25.02
N SER A 234 -23.88 -4.13 -25.13
CA SER A 234 -24.13 -3.44 -26.40
C SER A 234 -22.82 -2.96 -27.05
N THR A 235 -21.83 -2.56 -26.23
CA THR A 235 -20.52 -2.07 -26.69
C THR A 235 -19.57 -3.18 -27.16
N LEU A 236 -19.91 -4.44 -26.91
CA LEU A 236 -19.11 -5.58 -27.32
C LEU A 236 -19.45 -6.05 -28.75
N THR A 237 -18.49 -6.71 -29.39
CA THR A 237 -18.76 -7.44 -30.66
C THR A 237 -19.86 -8.49 -30.48
N ALA A 238 -20.62 -8.77 -31.55
CA ALA A 238 -21.72 -9.74 -31.50
C ALA A 238 -21.30 -11.12 -30.97
N LYS A 239 -20.08 -11.58 -31.33
CA LYS A 239 -19.52 -12.84 -30.84
C LYS A 239 -19.28 -12.81 -29.33
N LYS A 240 -18.62 -11.77 -28.79
CA LYS A 240 -18.37 -11.62 -27.35
C LYS A 240 -19.68 -11.55 -26.56
N ARG A 241 -20.63 -10.72 -27.00
CA ARG A 241 -21.96 -10.61 -26.40
C ARG A 241 -22.71 -11.95 -26.38
N LYS A 242 -22.71 -12.69 -27.50
CA LYS A 242 -23.36 -14.02 -27.59
C LYS A 242 -22.73 -15.02 -26.62
N ASN A 243 -21.40 -15.03 -26.50
CA ASN A 243 -20.69 -15.93 -25.59
C ASN A 243 -21.02 -15.64 -24.12
N ILE A 244 -20.93 -14.38 -23.68
CA ILE A 244 -21.24 -13.99 -22.29
C ILE A 244 -22.68 -14.37 -21.93
N ARG A 245 -23.65 -14.08 -22.81
CA ARG A 245 -25.05 -14.46 -22.59
C ARG A 245 -25.22 -15.98 -22.51
N ALA A 246 -24.50 -16.75 -23.33
CA ALA A 246 -24.57 -18.20 -23.30
C ALA A 246 -23.98 -18.78 -22.00
N GLU A 247 -22.86 -18.24 -21.51
CA GLU A 247 -22.24 -18.64 -20.25
C GLU A 247 -23.16 -18.36 -19.06
N ARG A 248 -23.74 -17.15 -18.97
CA ARG A 248 -24.71 -16.82 -17.91
C ARG A 248 -25.94 -17.74 -17.93
N LYS A 249 -26.44 -18.09 -19.12
CA LYS A 249 -27.54 -19.08 -19.24
C LYS A 249 -27.15 -20.47 -18.77
N LYS A 250 -25.88 -20.90 -18.94
CA LYS A 250 -25.41 -22.20 -18.42
C LYS A 250 -25.38 -22.24 -16.90
N ILE A 251 -24.99 -21.13 -16.26
CA ILE A 251 -25.02 -21.01 -14.79
C ILE A 251 -26.46 -21.08 -14.28
N ALA A 252 -27.37 -20.30 -14.87
CA ALA A 252 -28.78 -20.32 -14.49
C ALA A 252 -29.44 -21.72 -14.64
N LYS A 253 -29.06 -22.49 -15.67
CA LYS A 253 -29.54 -23.87 -15.88
C LYS A 253 -29.07 -24.87 -14.82
N GLN A 254 -27.99 -24.56 -14.11
CA GLN A 254 -27.49 -25.38 -13.00
C GLN A 254 -28.19 -25.02 -11.68
N ASN A 255 -29.19 -24.13 -11.71
CA ASN A 255 -29.87 -23.58 -10.53
C ASN A 255 -28.89 -22.92 -9.55
N LEU A 256 -27.78 -22.38 -10.08
CA LEU A 256 -26.84 -21.58 -9.31
C LEU A 256 -27.31 -20.13 -9.29
N SER A 257 -27.21 -19.49 -8.13
CA SER A 257 -27.49 -18.07 -7.92
C SER A 257 -26.25 -17.33 -7.43
N CYS A 258 -26.26 -15.99 -7.52
CA CYS A 258 -25.20 -15.16 -6.99
C CYS A 258 -25.80 -14.21 -5.94
N ARG A 259 -25.12 -14.07 -4.81
CA ARG A 259 -25.48 -13.17 -3.72
C ARG A 259 -24.30 -12.27 -3.41
N ILE A 260 -24.60 -11.01 -3.16
CA ILE A 260 -23.63 -10.04 -2.67
C ILE A 260 -24.00 -9.74 -1.22
N LYS A 261 -22.99 -9.73 -0.34
CA LYS A 261 -23.10 -9.28 1.05
C LYS A 261 -22.02 -8.24 1.31
N THR A 262 -22.35 -7.19 2.06
CA THR A 262 -21.41 -6.12 2.41
C THR A 262 -21.36 -5.88 3.92
N GLY A 263 -20.18 -5.52 4.43
CA GLY A 263 -19.98 -5.17 5.84
C GLY A 263 -20.66 -6.10 6.83
N GLU A 264 -21.55 -5.56 7.66
CA GLU A 264 -22.23 -6.29 8.74
C GLU A 264 -23.19 -7.39 8.25
N GLU A 265 -23.54 -7.43 6.95
CA GLU A 265 -24.34 -8.52 6.37
C GLU A 265 -23.55 -9.83 6.26
N ILE A 266 -22.22 -9.75 6.33
CA ILE A 266 -21.31 -10.89 6.22
C ILE A 266 -21.20 -11.56 7.59
N THR A 267 -21.68 -12.80 7.68
CA THR A 267 -21.69 -13.59 8.91
C THR A 267 -20.38 -14.35 9.10
N ALA A 268 -20.16 -14.90 10.30
CA ALA A 268 -19.02 -15.79 10.56
C ALA A 268 -19.01 -17.02 9.62
N GLU A 269 -20.18 -17.61 9.33
CA GLU A 269 -20.31 -18.73 8.39
C GLU A 269 -19.89 -18.34 6.96
N ASP A 270 -20.18 -17.11 6.54
CA ASP A 270 -19.72 -16.60 5.24
C ASP A 270 -18.19 -16.53 5.17
N TRP A 271 -17.54 -16.11 6.26
CA TRP A 271 -16.08 -16.04 6.39
C TRP A 271 -15.44 -17.43 6.39
N ASP A 272 -16.03 -18.38 7.10
CA ASP A 272 -15.55 -19.77 7.13
C ASP A 272 -15.53 -20.37 5.72
N VAL A 273 -16.64 -20.24 4.98
CA VAL A 273 -16.70 -20.75 3.60
C VAL A 273 -15.75 -19.98 2.68
N PHE A 274 -15.69 -18.65 2.81
CA PHE A 274 -14.75 -17.84 2.05
C PHE A 274 -13.30 -18.30 2.26
N TYR A 275 -12.88 -18.55 3.50
CA TYR A 275 -11.50 -18.96 3.77
C TYR A 275 -11.19 -20.33 3.16
N GLN A 276 -12.12 -21.28 3.24
CA GLN A 276 -11.96 -22.59 2.59
C GLN A 276 -11.77 -22.45 1.08
N CYS A 277 -12.63 -21.66 0.44
CA CYS A 277 -12.56 -21.29 -0.97
C CYS A 277 -11.19 -20.65 -1.31
N TYR A 278 -10.78 -19.63 -0.58
CA TYR A 278 -9.49 -18.94 -0.73
C TYR A 278 -8.30 -19.91 -0.58
N ALA A 279 -8.24 -20.69 0.50
CA ALA A 279 -7.16 -21.63 0.79
C ALA A 279 -7.07 -22.73 -0.29
N MET A 280 -8.22 -23.19 -0.81
CA MET A 280 -8.28 -24.17 -1.90
C MET A 280 -7.55 -23.69 -3.16
N THR A 281 -7.63 -22.39 -3.49
CA THR A 281 -6.91 -21.84 -4.67
C THR A 281 -5.39 -21.99 -4.58
N TYR A 282 -4.84 -22.01 -3.36
CA TYR A 282 -3.41 -22.26 -3.10
C TYR A 282 -3.13 -23.77 -3.02
N ALA A 283 -4.00 -24.52 -2.34
CA ALA A 283 -3.84 -25.96 -2.15
C ALA A 283 -3.79 -26.72 -3.48
N VAL A 284 -4.63 -26.35 -4.47
CA VAL A 284 -4.62 -26.94 -5.82
C VAL A 284 -3.27 -26.74 -6.53
N ARG A 285 -2.47 -25.75 -6.12
CA ARG A 285 -1.12 -25.47 -6.64
C ARG A 285 -0.01 -25.99 -5.72
N GLY A 286 -0.35 -26.75 -4.68
CA GLY A 286 0.59 -27.27 -3.69
C GLY A 286 1.24 -26.17 -2.84
N ARG A 287 0.55 -25.05 -2.61
CA ARG A 287 1.04 -23.91 -1.82
C ARG A 287 0.15 -23.67 -0.61
N ALA A 288 0.74 -23.09 0.43
CA ALA A 288 -0.02 -22.48 1.52
C ALA A 288 -0.55 -21.09 1.08
N PRO A 289 -1.71 -20.65 1.59
CA PRO A 289 -2.16 -19.28 1.42
C PRO A 289 -1.21 -18.28 2.10
N TYR A 290 -1.18 -17.05 1.59
CA TYR A 290 -0.40 -15.97 2.21
C TYR A 290 -1.09 -15.33 3.41
N LEU A 291 -2.43 -15.23 3.37
CA LEU A 291 -3.24 -14.60 4.41
C LEU A 291 -3.91 -15.69 5.25
N THR A 292 -3.98 -15.47 6.55
CA THR A 292 -4.51 -16.44 7.52
C THR A 292 -5.99 -16.17 7.82
N PRO A 293 -6.71 -17.10 8.48
CA PRO A 293 -8.07 -16.82 8.97
C PRO A 293 -8.11 -15.59 9.87
N GLU A 294 -7.14 -15.46 10.78
CA GLU A 294 -7.06 -14.36 11.75
C GLU A 294 -6.92 -13.00 11.05
N PHE A 295 -6.21 -12.93 9.92
CA PHE A 295 -6.17 -11.72 9.10
C PHE A 295 -7.58 -11.32 8.63
N PHE A 296 -8.34 -12.28 8.09
CA PHE A 296 -9.68 -12.03 7.56
C PHE A 296 -10.68 -11.67 8.65
N GLU A 297 -10.61 -12.34 9.81
CA GLU A 297 -11.42 -12.03 10.99
C GLU A 297 -11.19 -10.59 11.48
N GLN A 298 -9.93 -10.13 11.50
CA GLN A 298 -9.62 -8.77 11.94
C GLN A 298 -10.12 -7.69 10.97
N ILE A 299 -9.90 -7.85 9.66
CA ILE A 299 -10.42 -6.87 8.69
C ILE A 299 -11.95 -6.87 8.65
N ALA A 300 -12.61 -8.01 8.92
CA ALA A 300 -14.06 -8.08 9.02
C ALA A 300 -14.61 -7.20 10.15
N GLN A 301 -13.86 -7.06 11.24
CA GLN A 301 -14.24 -6.25 12.40
C GLN A 301 -13.84 -4.78 12.25
N THR A 302 -12.69 -4.52 11.63
CA THR A 302 -12.05 -3.19 11.63
C THR A 302 -12.20 -2.41 10.33
N MET A 303 -12.66 -3.08 9.26
CA MET A 303 -12.79 -2.51 7.92
C MET A 303 -14.07 -3.00 7.21
N SER A 304 -15.12 -3.32 7.98
CA SER A 304 -16.37 -3.89 7.43
C SER A 304 -17.00 -2.99 6.38
N GLU A 305 -16.88 -1.67 6.53
CA GLU A 305 -17.37 -0.66 5.61
C GLU A 305 -16.72 -0.69 4.23
N HIS A 306 -15.59 -1.39 4.09
CA HIS A 306 -14.82 -1.53 2.86
C HIS A 306 -14.90 -2.93 2.24
N ILE A 307 -15.69 -3.86 2.80
CA ILE A 307 -15.64 -5.28 2.42
C ILE A 307 -16.94 -5.76 1.75
N MET A 308 -16.77 -6.50 0.66
CA MET A 308 -17.85 -7.17 -0.08
C MET A 308 -17.50 -8.64 -0.38
N LEU A 309 -18.42 -9.55 -0.09
CA LEU A 309 -18.39 -10.92 -0.62
C LEU A 309 -19.35 -11.07 -1.79
N ALA A 310 -18.88 -11.71 -2.87
CA ALA A 310 -19.73 -12.27 -3.91
C ALA A 310 -19.69 -13.80 -3.82
N GLN A 311 -20.85 -14.39 -3.54
CA GLN A 311 -21.02 -15.81 -3.27
C GLN A 311 -21.87 -16.48 -4.36
N GLY A 312 -21.41 -17.62 -4.87
CA GLY A 312 -22.19 -18.50 -5.72
C GLY A 312 -22.90 -19.55 -4.88
N LEU A 313 -24.22 -19.67 -5.02
CA LEU A 313 -25.03 -20.61 -4.22
C LEU A 313 -25.75 -21.62 -5.07
N ASP A 314 -25.94 -22.81 -4.54
CA ASP A 314 -26.77 -23.85 -5.14
C ASP A 314 -28.28 -23.64 -4.88
N ASN A 315 -29.09 -24.65 -5.20
CA ASN A 315 -30.54 -24.61 -4.98
C ASN A 315 -30.96 -24.84 -3.53
N SER A 316 -30.08 -25.39 -2.69
CA SER A 316 -30.31 -25.57 -1.25
C SER A 316 -29.94 -24.32 -0.44
N GLY A 317 -29.20 -23.40 -1.05
CA GLY A 317 -28.67 -22.20 -0.43
C GLY A 317 -27.25 -22.38 0.13
N GLU A 318 -26.60 -23.50 -0.18
CA GLU A 318 -25.20 -23.78 0.16
C GLU A 318 -24.26 -22.93 -0.69
N ILE A 319 -23.23 -22.36 -0.07
CA ILE A 319 -22.23 -21.52 -0.74
C ILE A 319 -21.19 -22.44 -1.39
N MET A 320 -21.11 -22.38 -2.72
CA MET A 320 -20.22 -23.23 -3.54
C MET A 320 -18.95 -22.51 -4.02
N ALA A 321 -18.96 -21.17 -4.00
CA ALA A 321 -17.85 -20.33 -4.39
C ALA A 321 -17.98 -18.99 -3.66
N SER A 322 -16.85 -18.36 -3.33
CA SER A 322 -16.86 -17.10 -2.59
C SER A 322 -15.63 -16.27 -2.94
N SER A 323 -15.86 -15.00 -3.28
CA SER A 323 -14.80 -14.05 -3.61
C SER A 323 -14.93 -12.80 -2.77
N LEU A 324 -13.79 -12.35 -2.25
CA LEU A 324 -13.67 -11.16 -1.42
C LEU A 324 -13.14 -9.99 -2.23
N PHE A 325 -13.84 -8.88 -2.10
CA PHE A 325 -13.50 -7.60 -2.67
C PHE A 325 -13.39 -6.56 -1.57
N PHE A 326 -12.50 -5.59 -1.81
CA PHE A 326 -12.50 -4.34 -1.08
C PHE A 326 -13.12 -3.26 -1.96
N TYR A 327 -13.68 -2.20 -1.38
CA TYR A 327 -14.18 -1.07 -2.14
C TYR A 327 -13.98 0.27 -1.42
N ASP A 328 -13.82 1.33 -2.21
CA ASP A 328 -13.86 2.70 -1.71
C ASP A 328 -15.29 3.15 -1.43
N THR A 329 -15.45 4.16 -0.59
CA THR A 329 -16.76 4.75 -0.32
C THR A 329 -17.44 5.15 -1.64
N PRO A 330 -18.63 4.61 -1.97
CA PRO A 330 -19.23 4.79 -3.30
C PRO A 330 -19.51 6.24 -3.73
N SER A 331 -19.56 7.17 -2.77
CA SER A 331 -19.72 8.61 -3.03
C SER A 331 -18.44 9.32 -3.45
N GLN A 332 -17.28 8.68 -3.31
CA GLN A 332 -16.00 9.28 -3.70
C GLN A 332 -15.85 9.35 -5.23
N PRO A 333 -15.23 10.43 -5.75
CA PRO A 333 -14.80 10.47 -7.14
C PRO A 333 -13.88 9.28 -7.45
N ASN A 334 -14.15 8.56 -8.54
CA ASN A 334 -13.40 7.37 -8.95
C ASN A 334 -13.43 6.21 -7.93
N ALA A 335 -14.52 6.07 -7.17
CA ALA A 335 -14.70 4.93 -6.26
C ALA A 335 -14.41 3.59 -6.96
N THR A 336 -13.50 2.81 -6.39
CA THR A 336 -12.97 1.60 -7.00
C THR A 336 -13.44 0.35 -6.25
N LEU A 337 -13.70 -0.72 -7.00
CA LEU A 337 -13.88 -2.07 -6.49
C LEU A 337 -12.60 -2.87 -6.75
N TYR A 338 -11.96 -3.33 -5.69
CA TYR A 338 -10.70 -4.07 -5.72
C TYR A 338 -10.96 -5.57 -5.58
N GLY A 339 -10.83 -6.29 -6.70
CA GLY A 339 -10.94 -7.75 -6.74
C GLY A 339 -9.57 -8.42 -6.73
N ARG A 340 -9.29 -9.22 -5.70
CA ARG A 340 -8.03 -9.99 -5.62
C ARG A 340 -8.17 -11.36 -4.96
N TYR A 341 -9.02 -11.47 -3.96
CA TYR A 341 -9.12 -12.65 -3.11
C TYR A 341 -10.18 -13.58 -3.66
N TRP A 342 -9.75 -14.40 -4.61
CA TRP A 342 -10.60 -15.37 -5.29
C TRP A 342 -10.68 -16.67 -4.48
N GLY A 343 -11.86 -17.27 -4.47
CA GLY A 343 -12.15 -18.53 -3.82
C GLY A 343 -13.33 -19.25 -4.47
#